data_AF-A0A7S2R2R7-F1
#
_entry.id   AF-A0A7S2R2R7-F1
#
_cell.length_a   1.000
_cell.length_b   1.000
_cell.length_c   1.000
_cell.angle_alpha   90.00
_cell.angle_beta   90.00
_cell.angle_gamma   90.00
#
_symmetry.space_group_name_H-M   'P 1'
#
loop_
_entity.id
_entity.type
_entity.pdbx_description
1 polymer ?
#
loop_
_entity_poly.entity_id
_entity_poly.type
_entity_poly.pdbx_seq_one_letter_code
_entity_poly.pdbx_strand_id
1 'polypeptide(L)'
;DDDINDTFITLNELEESLTWQTVDGTSSEDQLERYTRHILEQRFEKLALSTLKQLDESNTNNSKEEEAKNIDDLNTLLELSPSSKCVNHQDATNQVYAKLVDKEKLEHSMKHDNVLIDATIVHSMTSSSYSKTTWEWLAPYIPQDWERWFLNTNWEQSTMPTYLPSFITKNSHNPPQTLLSLNTNVGSCWSIPGNHGQITFRLNTPLTSIHKLIVSHTSQTDNLQTAPKSISLIGYPPCSSTTSQQQHHCKRLGFDTTQPIQLHNVQFQVPQEYEDKEEKEEQDS
;
A
#
# COMPACT_ATOMS: atom_id res chain seq x y z
N ASP A 1 44.31 6.17 -5.92
CA ASP A 1 44.29 7.64 -5.78
C ASP A 1 43.78 8.31 -7.05
N ASP A 2 42.54 8.00 -7.42
CA ASP A 2 41.68 8.90 -8.20
C ASP A 2 40.26 8.67 -7.69
N ASP A 3 39.65 9.75 -7.21
CA ASP A 3 38.38 9.80 -6.50
C ASP A 3 37.22 9.22 -7.32
N ILE A 4 36.67 8.10 -6.87
CA ILE A 4 35.26 7.78 -7.15
C ILE A 4 34.44 8.64 -6.21
N ASN A 5 34.20 9.89 -6.63
CA ASN A 5 33.15 10.71 -6.06
C ASN A 5 31.81 10.05 -6.38
N ASP A 6 31.31 9.25 -5.45
CA ASP A 6 29.92 8.80 -5.44
C ASP A 6 29.02 10.03 -5.48
N THR A 7 28.44 10.27 -6.66
CA THR A 7 27.51 11.38 -6.88
C THR A 7 26.16 10.96 -6.31
N PHE A 8 25.99 11.15 -5.00
CA PHE A 8 24.69 11.09 -4.35
C PHE A 8 23.90 12.33 -4.72
N ILE A 9 22.78 12.15 -5.43
CA ILE A 9 21.77 13.20 -5.56
C ILE A 9 21.06 13.29 -4.21
N THR A 10 21.23 14.41 -3.52
CA THR A 10 20.56 14.70 -2.24
C THR A 10 19.08 15.02 -2.48
N LEU A 11 18.24 14.82 -1.46
CA LEU A 11 16.81 15.16 -1.54
C LEU A 11 16.59 16.63 -1.95
N ASN A 12 17.51 17.53 -1.56
CA ASN A 12 17.49 18.93 -1.92
C ASN A 12 17.74 19.17 -3.42
N GLU A 13 18.62 18.39 -4.06
CA GLU A 13 18.82 18.47 -5.52
C GLU A 13 17.59 17.93 -6.28
N LEU A 14 16.86 16.98 -5.69
CA LEU A 14 15.59 16.48 -6.21
C LEU A 14 14.49 17.57 -6.11
N GLU A 15 14.39 18.24 -4.97
CA GLU A 15 13.42 19.32 -4.73
C GLU A 15 13.73 20.59 -5.56
N GLU A 16 15.00 21.01 -5.65
CA GLU A 16 15.40 22.15 -6.49
C GLU A 16 15.09 21.89 -7.97
N SER A 17 15.25 20.67 -8.47
CA SER A 17 14.91 20.32 -9.86
C SER A 17 13.40 20.35 -10.15
N LEU A 18 12.57 20.07 -9.13
CA LEU A 18 11.10 20.10 -9.22
C LEU A 18 10.55 21.54 -9.15
N THR A 19 11.25 22.47 -8.50
CA THR A 19 10.76 23.86 -8.33
C THR A 19 10.80 24.72 -9.59
N TRP A 20 11.48 24.31 -10.66
CA TRP A 20 11.59 25.10 -11.90
C TRP A 20 10.53 24.84 -12.97
N GLN A 21 9.58 23.95 -12.72
CA GLN A 21 8.44 23.75 -13.62
C GLN A 21 7.13 23.80 -12.84
N THR A 22 6.58 25.00 -12.70
CA THR A 22 5.14 25.18 -12.48
C THR A 22 4.40 24.60 -13.69
N VAL A 23 4.07 23.31 -13.63
CA VAL A 23 3.26 22.62 -14.64
C VAL A 23 1.81 22.65 -14.18
N ASP A 24 0.94 23.20 -15.03
CA ASP A 24 -0.51 23.18 -14.84
C ASP A 24 -1.01 21.74 -14.59
N GLY A 25 -1.84 21.61 -13.56
CA GLY A 25 -2.13 20.38 -12.81
C GLY A 25 -2.87 19.24 -13.52
N THR A 26 -2.86 19.18 -14.85
CA THR A 26 -3.40 18.06 -15.63
C THR A 26 -2.34 17.30 -16.44
N SER A 27 -1.11 17.84 -16.53
CA SER A 27 0.02 17.22 -17.24
C SER A 27 1.09 16.62 -16.30
N SER A 28 0.91 16.72 -14.98
CA SER A 28 1.97 16.42 -14.01
C SER A 28 2.17 14.93 -13.77
N GLU A 29 1.12 14.11 -13.78
CA GLU A 29 1.23 12.67 -13.46
C GLU A 29 1.93 11.89 -14.59
N ASP A 30 1.56 12.18 -15.83
CA ASP A 30 2.16 11.59 -17.04
C ASP A 30 3.65 11.97 -17.19
N GLN A 31 3.99 13.20 -16.78
CA GLN A 31 5.38 13.67 -16.75
C GLN A 31 6.16 13.07 -15.58
N LEU A 32 5.54 12.94 -14.40
CA LEU A 32 6.15 12.29 -13.24
C LEU A 32 6.41 10.81 -13.52
N GLU A 33 5.50 10.13 -14.21
CA GLU A 33 5.69 8.73 -14.62
C GLU A 33 6.84 8.60 -15.62
N ARG A 34 6.87 9.43 -16.67
CA ARG A 34 7.97 9.42 -17.66
C ARG A 34 9.32 9.73 -17.00
N TYR A 35 9.35 10.68 -16.08
CA TYR A 35 10.56 11.07 -15.38
C TYR A 35 11.03 9.97 -14.42
N THR A 36 10.13 9.37 -13.65
CA THR A 36 10.43 8.25 -12.75
C THR A 36 10.95 7.05 -13.55
N ARG A 37 10.31 6.74 -14.68
CA ARG A 37 10.76 5.69 -15.60
C ARG A 37 12.16 5.98 -16.13
N HIS A 38 12.42 7.19 -16.58
CA HIS A 38 13.74 7.60 -17.06
C HIS A 38 14.84 7.47 -16.00
N ILE A 39 14.57 7.87 -14.74
CA ILE A 39 15.52 7.71 -13.63
C ILE A 39 15.81 6.23 -13.37
N LEU A 40 14.78 5.39 -13.37
CA LEU A 40 14.94 3.95 -13.13
C LEU A 40 15.76 3.30 -14.26
N GLU A 41 15.47 3.62 -15.52
CA GLU A 41 16.22 3.14 -16.69
C GLU A 41 17.70 3.53 -16.60
N GLN A 42 18.01 4.80 -16.30
CA GLN A 42 19.38 5.28 -16.13
C GLN A 42 20.14 4.56 -15.00
N ARG A 43 19.46 4.22 -13.90
CA ARG A 43 20.08 3.47 -12.80
C ARG A 43 20.32 2.01 -13.17
N PHE A 44 19.37 1.35 -13.83
CA PHE A 44 19.56 -0.03 -14.29
C PHE A 44 20.71 -0.12 -15.31
N GLU A 45 20.82 0.85 -16.22
CA GLU A 45 21.92 0.90 -17.19
C GLU A 45 23.28 1.06 -16.50
N LYS A 46 23.39 1.97 -15.51
CA LYS A 46 24.63 2.13 -14.73
C LYS A 46 24.99 0.88 -13.91
N LEU A 47 24.00 0.21 -13.31
CA LEU A 47 24.21 -1.03 -12.56
C LEU A 47 24.68 -2.17 -13.47
N ALA A 48 24.09 -2.27 -14.67
CA ALA A 48 24.52 -3.25 -15.67
C ALA A 48 25.96 -3.00 -16.12
N LEU A 49 26.32 -1.74 -16.37
CA LEU A 49 27.68 -1.36 -16.77
C LEU A 49 28.71 -1.58 -15.64
N SER A 50 28.37 -1.29 -14.38
CA SER A 50 29.28 -1.56 -13.26
C SER A 50 29.50 -3.05 -13.06
N THR A 51 28.45 -3.86 -13.20
CA THR A 51 28.54 -5.33 -13.12
C THR A 51 29.41 -5.90 -14.24
N LEU A 52 29.23 -5.43 -15.49
CA LEU A 52 30.05 -5.84 -16.62
C LEU A 52 31.52 -5.46 -16.44
N LYS A 53 31.79 -4.27 -15.89
CA LYS A 53 33.15 -3.80 -15.61
C LYS A 53 33.84 -4.63 -14.52
N GLN A 54 33.12 -5.00 -13.46
CA GLN A 54 33.63 -5.90 -12.43
C GLN A 54 33.97 -7.29 -12.98
N LEU A 55 33.14 -7.83 -13.89
CA LEU A 55 33.44 -9.07 -14.59
C LEU A 55 34.72 -8.96 -15.45
N ASP A 56 34.89 -7.87 -16.18
CA ASP A 56 36.06 -7.67 -17.05
C ASP A 56 37.36 -7.49 -16.25
N GLU A 57 37.29 -6.74 -15.14
CA GLU A 57 38.43 -6.54 -14.23
C GLU A 57 38.81 -7.84 -13.50
N SER A 58 37.83 -8.69 -13.17
CA SER A 58 38.08 -10.00 -12.56
C SER A 58 38.79 -10.98 -13.50
N ASN A 59 38.58 -10.86 -14.82
CA ASN A 59 39.23 -11.68 -15.84
C ASN A 59 40.65 -11.22 -16.20
N THR A 60 41.02 -9.98 -15.86
CA THR A 60 42.30 -9.39 -16.33
C THR A 60 43.44 -9.58 -15.32
N ASN A 61 43.15 -9.88 -14.05
CA ASN A 61 44.15 -9.88 -12.98
C ASN A 61 44.54 -11.25 -12.40
N ASN A 62 43.96 -12.36 -12.87
CA ASN A 62 44.31 -13.68 -12.35
C ASN A 62 45.24 -14.46 -13.29
N SER A 63 46.45 -14.71 -12.77
CA SER A 63 47.44 -15.64 -13.29
C SER A 63 46.82 -17.03 -13.50
N LYS A 64 47.10 -17.63 -14.66
CA LYS A 64 46.50 -18.83 -15.27
C LYS A 64 46.58 -20.16 -14.48
N GLU A 65 46.91 -20.16 -13.19
CA GLU A 65 47.12 -21.40 -12.42
C GLU A 65 46.30 -21.53 -11.12
N GLU A 66 45.69 -20.47 -10.59
CA GLU A 66 44.76 -20.56 -9.44
C GLU A 66 43.27 -20.48 -9.83
N GLU A 67 43.00 -20.26 -11.13
CA GLU A 67 41.66 -20.03 -11.68
C GLU A 67 40.79 -21.30 -11.68
N ALA A 68 41.39 -22.49 -11.79
CA ALA A 68 40.64 -23.75 -11.83
C ALA A 68 40.07 -24.19 -10.48
N LYS A 69 40.61 -23.70 -9.36
CA LYS A 69 40.14 -24.06 -8.01
C LYS A 69 39.13 -23.06 -7.45
N ASN A 70 39.27 -21.80 -7.82
CA ASN A 70 38.38 -20.73 -7.37
C ASN A 70 37.06 -20.70 -8.16
N ILE A 71 37.04 -21.19 -9.42
CA ILE A 71 35.81 -21.32 -10.20
C ILE A 71 34.88 -22.40 -9.61
N ASP A 72 35.42 -23.50 -9.07
CA ASP A 72 34.59 -24.55 -8.43
C ASP A 72 33.99 -24.05 -7.10
N ASP A 73 34.75 -23.32 -6.28
CA ASP A 73 34.23 -22.74 -5.03
C ASP A 73 33.25 -21.57 -5.29
N LEU A 74 33.45 -20.78 -6.36
CA LEU A 74 32.52 -19.72 -6.75
C LEU A 74 31.22 -20.29 -7.35
N ASN A 75 31.31 -21.38 -8.12
CA ASN A 75 30.12 -22.10 -8.59
C ASN A 75 29.37 -22.74 -7.41
N THR A 76 30.07 -23.21 -6.37
CA THR A 76 29.46 -23.77 -5.15
C THR A 76 28.82 -22.68 -4.26
N LEU A 77 29.36 -21.45 -4.26
CA LEU A 77 28.72 -20.29 -3.59
C LEU A 77 27.57 -19.67 -4.41
N LEU A 78 27.59 -19.83 -5.73
CA LEU A 78 26.51 -19.46 -6.65
C LEU A 78 25.44 -20.56 -6.80
N GLU A 79 25.60 -21.71 -6.13
CA GLU A 79 24.47 -22.60 -5.77
C GLU A 79 23.58 -21.97 -4.68
N LEU A 80 23.41 -20.64 -4.70
CA LEU A 80 22.18 -20.01 -4.26
C LEU A 80 21.05 -20.67 -5.04
N SER A 81 20.35 -21.59 -4.37
CA SER A 81 19.16 -22.31 -4.79
C SER A 81 18.58 -21.82 -6.13
N PRO A 82 18.63 -22.61 -7.22
CA PRO A 82 18.13 -22.22 -8.55
C PRO A 82 16.60 -21.97 -8.64
N SER A 83 15.93 -21.77 -7.49
CA SER A 83 14.49 -21.59 -7.41
C SER A 83 14.02 -20.17 -7.74
N SER A 84 14.88 -19.14 -7.72
CA SER A 84 14.50 -17.81 -8.18
C SER A 84 14.91 -17.63 -9.65
N LYS A 85 14.12 -18.20 -10.57
CA LYS A 85 14.22 -17.86 -11.99
C LYS A 85 14.09 -16.34 -12.12
N CYS A 86 15.18 -15.66 -12.49
CA CYS A 86 15.13 -14.26 -12.88
C CYS A 86 14.02 -14.10 -13.93
N VAL A 87 13.00 -13.31 -13.62
CA VAL A 87 11.91 -13.02 -14.54
C VAL A 87 12.51 -12.28 -15.74
N ASN A 88 12.24 -12.74 -16.96
CA ASN A 88 12.68 -12.02 -18.16
C ASN A 88 12.14 -10.58 -18.10
N HIS A 89 12.96 -9.59 -18.47
CA HIS A 89 12.57 -8.19 -18.57
C HIS A 89 11.21 -7.98 -19.26
N GLN A 90 10.94 -8.73 -20.34
CA GLN A 90 9.66 -8.67 -21.05
C GLN A 90 8.49 -9.17 -20.19
N ASP A 91 8.68 -10.26 -19.44
CA ASP A 91 7.65 -10.81 -18.55
C ASP A 91 7.39 -9.87 -17.37
N ALA A 92 8.44 -9.25 -16.81
CA ALA A 92 8.31 -8.24 -15.76
C ALA A 92 7.55 -7.01 -16.28
N THR A 93 7.90 -6.52 -17.48
CA THR A 93 7.22 -5.40 -18.14
C THR A 93 5.74 -5.72 -18.39
N ASN A 94 5.44 -6.92 -18.90
CA ASN A 94 4.07 -7.37 -19.15
C ASN A 94 3.25 -7.48 -17.85
N GLN A 95 3.86 -7.96 -16.76
CA GLN A 95 3.20 -8.02 -15.45
C GLN A 95 2.89 -6.63 -14.89
N VAL A 96 3.83 -5.68 -15.01
CA VAL A 96 3.59 -4.28 -14.61
C VAL A 96 2.48 -3.66 -15.46
N TYR A 97 2.53 -3.83 -16.78
CA TYR A 97 1.52 -3.29 -17.69
C TYR A 97 0.13 -3.88 -17.40
N ALA A 98 0.02 -5.19 -17.18
CA ALA A 98 -1.24 -5.83 -16.81
C ALA A 98 -1.82 -5.25 -15.51
N LYS A 99 -1.00 -5.07 -14.48
CA LYS A 99 -1.42 -4.45 -13.21
C LYS A 99 -1.86 -2.99 -13.38
N LEU A 100 -1.20 -2.22 -14.25
CA LEU A 100 -1.59 -0.85 -14.56
C LEU A 100 -2.94 -0.80 -15.29
N VAL A 101 -3.16 -1.67 -16.27
CA VAL A 101 -4.44 -1.77 -17.00
C VAL A 101 -5.58 -2.19 -16.07
N ASP A 102 -5.35 -3.15 -15.18
CA ASP A 102 -6.37 -3.59 -14.21
C ASP A 102 -6.69 -2.48 -13.20
N LYS A 103 -5.67 -1.74 -12.75
CA LYS A 103 -5.86 -0.54 -11.92
C LYS A 103 -6.67 0.53 -12.66
N GLU A 104 -6.33 0.84 -13.91
CA GLU A 104 -7.05 1.85 -14.71
C GLU A 104 -8.52 1.45 -14.93
N LYS A 105 -8.80 0.18 -15.26
CA LYS A 105 -10.17 -0.32 -15.38
C LYS A 105 -10.96 -0.21 -14.09
N LEU A 106 -10.34 -0.56 -12.96
CA LEU A 106 -10.96 -0.44 -11.64
C LEU A 106 -11.26 1.03 -11.35
N GLU A 107 -10.28 1.92 -11.50
CA GLU A 107 -10.45 3.36 -11.30
C GLU A 107 -11.51 3.96 -12.23
N HIS A 108 -11.55 3.56 -13.50
CA HIS A 108 -12.56 4.02 -14.45
C HIS A 108 -13.96 3.59 -14.02
N SER A 109 -14.11 2.32 -13.62
CA SER A 109 -15.37 1.79 -13.09
C SER A 109 -15.80 2.47 -11.79
N MET A 110 -14.84 2.88 -10.96
CA MET A 110 -15.11 3.61 -9.73
C MET A 110 -15.41 5.09 -10.00
N LYS A 111 -14.81 5.74 -10.99
CA LYS A 111 -15.01 7.18 -11.24
C LYS A 111 -16.42 7.53 -11.71
N HIS A 112 -17.08 6.67 -12.48
CA HIS A 112 -18.37 7.01 -13.11
C HIS A 112 -19.59 6.67 -12.26
N ASP A 113 -19.50 5.64 -11.41
CA ASP A 113 -20.65 5.13 -10.65
C ASP A 113 -20.46 5.12 -9.13
N ASN A 114 -19.32 5.63 -8.63
CA ASN A 114 -19.10 5.70 -7.19
C ASN A 114 -19.76 6.93 -6.55
N VAL A 115 -20.97 6.70 -6.06
CA VAL A 115 -21.75 7.66 -5.28
C VAL A 115 -21.07 8.12 -3.98
N LEU A 116 -19.98 7.46 -3.56
CA LEU A 116 -19.19 7.87 -2.40
C LEU A 116 -18.15 8.95 -2.71
N ILE A 117 -17.85 9.27 -3.97
CA ILE A 117 -16.83 10.27 -4.34
C ILE A 117 -17.11 11.62 -3.66
N ASP A 118 -18.38 12.04 -3.65
CA ASP A 118 -18.80 13.29 -3.02
C ASP A 118 -19.45 13.09 -1.65
N ALA A 119 -19.39 11.88 -1.10
CA ALA A 119 -19.99 11.60 0.20
C ALA A 119 -19.17 12.23 1.33
N THR A 120 -19.87 12.55 2.42
CA THR A 120 -19.26 13.07 3.64
C THR A 120 -19.43 12.06 4.77
N ILE A 121 -18.41 11.87 5.58
CA ILE A 121 -18.52 10.96 6.73
C ILE A 121 -19.19 11.67 7.89
N VAL A 122 -20.20 11.01 8.46
CA VAL A 122 -20.94 11.50 9.63
C VAL A 122 -20.22 11.01 10.89
N HIS A 123 -19.23 11.77 11.34
CA HIS A 123 -18.38 11.37 12.48
C HIS A 123 -19.16 11.02 13.76
N SER A 124 -20.29 11.65 14.01
CA SER A 124 -21.13 11.34 15.19
C SER A 124 -21.81 9.96 15.13
N MET A 125 -21.81 9.30 13.98
CA MET A 125 -22.39 7.97 13.74
C MET A 125 -21.35 7.00 13.14
N THR A 126 -20.06 7.34 13.25
CA THR A 126 -18.95 6.51 12.79
C THR A 126 -18.11 6.16 14.01
N SER A 127 -17.66 4.91 14.10
CA SER A 127 -16.77 4.44 15.16
C SER A 127 -15.53 5.31 15.27
N SER A 128 -14.91 5.35 16.46
CA SER A 128 -13.61 5.99 16.61
C SER A 128 -12.54 5.22 15.84
N SER A 129 -11.58 5.93 15.24
CA SER A 129 -10.38 5.29 14.71
C SER A 129 -9.63 4.59 15.83
N TYR A 130 -9.17 3.38 15.55
CA TYR A 130 -8.19 2.72 16.38
C TYR A 130 -6.82 3.32 16.12
N SER A 131 -6.10 3.56 17.19
CA SER A 131 -4.68 3.85 17.10
C SER A 131 -3.94 2.97 18.06
N LYS A 132 -3.06 2.17 17.49
CA LYS A 132 -1.96 1.56 18.23
C LYS A 132 -0.70 2.12 17.58
N THR A 133 0.12 2.82 18.34
CA THR A 133 1.50 3.12 17.96
C THR A 133 2.22 1.78 17.84
N THR A 134 2.19 1.19 16.66
CA THR A 134 2.78 -0.12 16.44
C THR A 134 3.58 -0.07 15.18
N TRP A 135 4.89 -0.08 15.36
CA TRP A 135 5.84 -0.51 14.34
C TRP A 135 5.77 -2.04 14.17
N GLU A 136 5.26 -2.75 15.19
CA GLU A 136 5.06 -4.21 15.22
C GLU A 136 4.30 -4.73 13.99
N TRP A 137 3.28 -4.01 13.51
CA TRP A 137 2.55 -4.44 12.31
C TRP A 137 3.33 -4.17 11.01
N LEU A 138 4.24 -3.19 11.01
CA LEU A 138 5.01 -2.83 9.82
C LEU A 138 6.25 -3.71 9.66
N ALA A 139 6.79 -4.24 10.76
CA ALA A 139 8.00 -5.06 10.76
C ALA A 139 8.00 -6.19 9.69
N PRO A 140 6.90 -6.94 9.47
CA PRO A 140 6.86 -7.97 8.42
C PRO A 140 6.92 -7.43 6.98
N TYR A 141 6.65 -6.14 6.78
CA TYR A 141 6.60 -5.50 5.45
C TYR A 141 7.89 -4.74 5.10
N ILE A 142 8.82 -4.62 6.03
CA ILE A 142 10.14 -4.06 5.74
C ILE A 142 10.96 -5.17 5.09
N PRO A 143 11.42 -5.02 3.83
CA PRO A 143 12.27 -6.02 3.22
C PRO A 143 13.50 -6.29 4.10
N GLN A 144 13.89 -7.55 4.29
CA GLN A 144 15.07 -7.92 5.09
C GLN A 144 16.33 -7.15 4.67
N ASP A 145 16.45 -6.84 3.38
CA ASP A 145 17.59 -6.07 2.86
C ASP A 145 17.57 -4.60 3.32
N TRP A 146 16.39 -4.03 3.59
CA TRP A 146 16.26 -2.66 4.10
C TRP A 146 16.66 -2.57 5.57
N GLU A 147 16.56 -3.66 6.32
CA GLU A 147 17.01 -3.72 7.72
C GLU A 147 18.51 -3.41 7.81
N ARG A 148 19.33 -3.89 6.86
CA ARG A 148 20.78 -3.62 6.83
C ARG A 148 21.14 -2.15 6.60
N TRP A 149 20.29 -1.41 5.89
CA TRP A 149 20.58 -0.02 5.52
C TRP A 149 19.96 1.00 6.48
N PHE A 150 18.82 0.69 7.08
CA PHE A 150 18.06 1.65 7.90
C PHE A 150 18.01 1.29 9.39
N LEU A 151 18.25 0.04 9.76
CA LEU A 151 18.16 -0.42 11.14
C LEU A 151 19.57 -0.74 11.67
N ASN A 152 19.99 -0.02 12.70
CA ASN A 152 21.26 -0.28 13.37
C ASN A 152 21.27 -1.72 13.91
N THR A 153 22.43 -2.37 13.97
CA THR A 153 22.61 -3.83 14.19
C THR A 153 22.08 -4.43 15.50
N ASN A 154 21.33 -3.67 16.30
CA ASN A 154 20.65 -4.13 17.53
C ASN A 154 19.20 -3.58 17.62
N TRP A 155 18.53 -3.37 16.49
CA TRP A 155 17.22 -2.70 16.43
C TRP A 155 16.10 -3.44 17.16
N GLU A 156 16.17 -4.77 17.26
CA GLU A 156 15.21 -5.58 18.00
C GLU A 156 15.14 -5.22 19.51
N GLN A 157 16.21 -4.61 20.05
CA GLN A 157 16.30 -4.22 21.46
C GLN A 157 16.31 -2.70 21.68
N SER A 158 16.41 -1.90 20.62
CA SER A 158 16.49 -0.45 20.69
C SER A 158 15.10 0.17 20.60
N THR A 159 14.78 1.07 21.53
CA THR A 159 13.74 2.08 21.29
C THR A 159 14.04 2.79 19.96
N MET A 160 13.00 3.01 19.16
CA MET A 160 13.05 3.41 17.75
C MET A 160 14.21 4.38 17.40
N PRO A 161 14.89 4.19 16.26
CA PRO A 161 15.73 5.23 15.69
C PRO A 161 14.87 6.49 15.49
N THR A 162 15.28 7.62 16.08
CA THR A 162 14.60 8.92 15.99
C THR A 162 14.45 9.45 14.55
N TYR A 163 15.06 8.76 13.58
CA TYR A 163 15.20 9.15 12.19
C TYR A 163 14.36 8.33 11.22
N LEU A 164 13.49 7.43 11.69
CA LEU A 164 12.59 6.77 10.76
C LEU A 164 11.75 7.84 10.05
N PRO A 165 11.76 7.85 8.71
CA PRO A 165 11.17 8.94 7.97
C PRO A 165 9.70 9.05 8.32
N SER A 166 9.24 10.28 8.51
CA SER A 166 7.94 10.58 9.12
C SER A 166 6.73 9.91 8.44
N PHE A 167 6.87 9.40 7.21
CA PHE A 167 5.84 8.62 6.53
C PHE A 167 5.57 7.24 7.19
N ILE A 168 6.56 6.64 7.86
CA ILE A 168 6.41 5.36 8.57
C ILE A 168 5.68 5.55 9.90
N THR A 169 5.99 6.63 10.62
CA THR A 169 5.43 6.90 11.95
C THR A 169 4.07 7.62 11.90
N LYS A 170 3.74 8.32 10.81
CA LYS A 170 2.46 9.02 10.62
C LYS A 170 1.28 8.12 10.23
N ASN A 171 1.51 6.86 9.86
CA ASN A 171 0.45 5.96 9.40
C ASN A 171 -0.39 5.29 10.51
N SER A 172 -0.19 5.64 11.78
CA SER A 172 -0.97 5.04 12.90
C SER A 172 -2.36 5.65 13.11
N HIS A 173 -2.79 6.61 12.27
CA HIS A 173 -4.04 7.35 12.45
C HIS A 173 -4.72 7.70 11.13
N ASN A 174 -4.91 6.73 10.25
CA ASN A 174 -5.78 6.97 9.11
C ASN A 174 -7.19 7.30 9.63
N PRO A 175 -7.75 8.47 9.27
CA PRO A 175 -9.11 8.80 9.66
C PRO A 175 -10.10 8.00 8.80
N PRO A 176 -11.40 7.94 9.16
CA PRO A 176 -12.39 7.23 8.37
C PRO A 176 -12.47 7.71 6.91
N GLN A 177 -12.05 8.95 6.63
CA GLN A 177 -11.93 9.55 5.29
C GLN A 177 -11.07 8.73 4.34
N THR A 178 -10.12 7.95 4.85
CA THR A 178 -9.30 7.06 4.03
C THR A 178 -10.17 6.05 3.25
N LEU A 179 -11.36 5.69 3.74
CA LEU A 179 -12.29 4.82 3.00
C LEU A 179 -12.92 5.47 1.76
N LEU A 180 -12.85 6.80 1.63
CA LEU A 180 -13.27 7.52 0.43
C LEU A 180 -12.13 7.63 -0.59
N SER A 181 -10.89 7.28 -0.19
CA SER A 181 -9.73 7.25 -1.08
C SER A 181 -9.74 5.98 -1.93
N LEU A 182 -9.25 6.09 -3.17
CA LEU A 182 -8.97 4.94 -4.04
C LEU A 182 -7.67 4.21 -3.65
N ASN A 183 -6.89 4.77 -2.73
CA ASN A 183 -5.63 4.18 -2.27
C ASN A 183 -5.91 2.96 -1.36
N THR A 184 -5.65 1.76 -1.90
CA THR A 184 -5.80 0.47 -1.20
C THR A 184 -4.46 -0.16 -0.81
N ASN A 185 -3.37 0.62 -0.85
CA ASN A 185 -2.04 0.15 -0.46
C ASN A 185 -2.01 -0.27 1.02
N VAL A 186 -1.06 -1.15 1.37
CA VAL A 186 -0.79 -1.55 2.76
C VAL A 186 -0.61 -0.31 3.63
N GLY A 187 -1.28 -0.29 4.79
CA GLY A 187 -1.26 0.85 5.71
C GLY A 187 -2.11 2.04 5.28
N SER A 188 -2.83 1.98 4.15
CA SER A 188 -3.80 3.00 3.71
C SER A 188 -5.25 2.59 4.05
N CYS A 189 -5.46 1.96 5.21
CA CYS A 189 -6.77 1.54 5.69
C CYS A 189 -7.17 2.28 6.97
N TRP A 190 -8.48 2.44 7.20
CA TRP A 190 -9.01 2.92 8.46
C TRP A 190 -9.28 1.73 9.39
N SER A 191 -8.67 1.74 10.57
CA SER A 191 -8.84 0.70 11.58
C SER A 191 -9.82 1.13 12.68
N ILE A 192 -10.49 0.14 13.27
CA ILE A 192 -11.46 0.31 14.36
C ILE A 192 -11.07 -0.58 15.55
N PRO A 193 -11.42 -0.19 16.78
CA PRO A 193 -11.13 -1.01 17.95
C PRO A 193 -12.05 -2.24 17.95
N GLY A 194 -11.46 -3.43 18.12
CA GLY A 194 -12.21 -4.69 18.20
C GLY A 194 -12.66 -5.21 16.82
N ASN A 195 -13.71 -6.02 16.83
CA ASN A 195 -14.24 -6.74 15.65
C ASN A 195 -15.61 -6.22 15.17
N HIS A 196 -16.12 -5.15 15.78
CA HIS A 196 -17.38 -4.52 15.40
C HIS A 196 -17.18 -3.02 15.29
N GLY A 197 -17.69 -2.43 14.20
CA GLY A 197 -17.70 -0.99 14.02
C GLY A 197 -18.71 -0.56 12.99
N GLN A 198 -18.87 0.75 12.89
CA GLN A 198 -19.83 1.38 12.01
C GLN A 198 -19.16 2.54 11.29
N ILE A 199 -19.46 2.69 10.01
CA ILE A 199 -19.21 3.92 9.28
C ILE A 199 -20.50 4.40 8.65
N THR A 200 -20.75 5.71 8.78
CA THR A 200 -21.92 6.35 8.22
C THR A 200 -21.51 7.38 7.18
N PHE A 201 -21.98 7.18 5.94
CA PHE A 201 -21.81 8.11 4.83
C PHE A 201 -23.08 8.91 4.62
N ARG A 202 -22.93 10.23 4.53
CA ARG A 202 -23.97 11.12 4.02
C ARG A 202 -23.70 11.38 2.55
N LEU A 203 -24.60 10.89 1.72
CA LEU A 203 -24.55 11.08 0.27
C LEU A 203 -25.11 12.45 -0.08
N ASN A 204 -24.54 13.11 -1.09
CA ASN A 204 -25.04 14.40 -1.58
C ASN A 204 -26.37 14.26 -2.32
N THR A 205 -26.57 13.12 -2.97
CA THR A 205 -27.80 12.80 -3.71
C THR A 205 -28.46 11.58 -3.07
N PRO A 206 -29.77 11.63 -2.75
CA PRO A 206 -30.49 10.45 -2.29
C PRO A 206 -30.44 9.33 -3.33
N LEU A 207 -30.13 8.11 -2.88
CA LEU A 207 -30.17 6.93 -3.74
C LEU A 207 -31.56 6.31 -3.72
N THR A 208 -32.03 5.88 -4.89
CA THR A 208 -33.25 5.09 -5.03
C THR A 208 -32.98 3.59 -4.95
N SER A 209 -31.77 3.15 -5.32
CA SER A 209 -31.36 1.75 -5.28
C SER A 209 -29.85 1.61 -5.19
N ILE A 210 -29.38 0.49 -4.65
CA ILE A 210 -27.96 0.12 -4.56
C ILE A 210 -27.78 -1.19 -5.32
N HIS A 211 -27.02 -1.16 -6.40
CA HIS A 211 -26.80 -2.33 -7.25
C HIS A 211 -25.54 -3.13 -6.88
N LYS A 212 -24.51 -2.44 -6.37
CA LYS A 212 -23.20 -3.03 -6.11
C LYS A 212 -22.57 -2.39 -4.88
N LEU A 213 -22.03 -3.23 -4.01
CA LEU A 213 -21.15 -2.83 -2.90
C LEU A 213 -19.77 -3.41 -3.19
N ILE A 214 -18.74 -2.58 -3.18
CA ILE A 214 -17.34 -2.99 -3.38
C ILE A 214 -16.61 -2.73 -2.07
N VAL A 215 -15.96 -3.76 -1.55
CA VAL A 215 -15.14 -3.70 -0.34
C VAL A 215 -13.77 -4.25 -0.73
N SER A 216 -12.77 -3.39 -0.67
CA SER A 216 -11.40 -3.74 -1.02
C SER A 216 -10.57 -3.90 0.24
N HIS A 217 -9.76 -4.95 0.26
CA HIS A 217 -8.73 -5.18 1.26
C HIS A 217 -7.42 -5.51 0.54
N THR A 218 -6.27 -5.26 1.18
CA THR A 218 -4.99 -5.66 0.60
C THR A 218 -4.93 -7.17 0.43
N SER A 219 -4.41 -7.63 -0.71
CA SER A 219 -4.16 -9.04 -1.03
C SER A 219 -2.73 -9.49 -0.67
N GLN A 220 -1.89 -8.58 -0.20
CA GLN A 220 -0.45 -8.81 0.02
C GLN A 220 -0.15 -9.39 1.41
N THR A 221 -1.17 -9.70 2.21
CA THR A 221 -0.99 -10.11 3.60
C THR A 221 -1.50 -11.53 3.76
N ASP A 222 -0.63 -12.46 4.17
CA ASP A 222 -1.03 -13.84 4.48
C ASP A 222 -2.04 -13.89 5.64
N ASN A 223 -2.07 -12.83 6.44
CA ASN A 223 -3.08 -12.63 7.47
C ASN A 223 -4.21 -11.72 6.95
N LEU A 224 -5.33 -12.35 6.55
CA LEU A 224 -6.59 -11.67 6.19
C LEU A 224 -7.56 -11.56 7.38
N GLN A 225 -7.12 -11.86 8.61
CA GLN A 225 -8.00 -11.91 9.78
C GLN A 225 -8.59 -10.56 10.15
N THR A 226 -7.90 -9.48 9.78
CA THR A 226 -8.35 -8.09 10.01
C THR A 226 -9.37 -7.63 8.97
N ALA A 227 -9.59 -8.39 7.90
CA ALA A 227 -10.56 -8.04 6.87
C ALA A 227 -12.00 -8.17 7.40
N PRO A 228 -12.93 -7.31 6.94
CA PRO A 228 -14.32 -7.40 7.38
C PRO A 228 -14.96 -8.71 6.92
N LYS A 229 -15.43 -9.52 7.88
CA LYS A 229 -16.09 -10.81 7.62
C LYS A 229 -17.58 -10.66 7.30
N SER A 230 -18.25 -9.68 7.88
CA SER A 230 -19.68 -9.44 7.65
C SER A 230 -19.99 -7.95 7.63
N ILE A 231 -20.82 -7.51 6.69
CA ILE A 231 -21.23 -6.12 6.55
C ILE A 231 -22.76 -6.05 6.43
N SER A 232 -23.36 -5.23 7.29
CA SER A 232 -24.76 -4.85 7.22
C SER A 232 -24.87 -3.45 6.63
N LEU A 233 -25.69 -3.30 5.59
CA LEU A 233 -25.93 -2.02 4.93
C LEU A 233 -27.30 -1.48 5.35
N ILE A 234 -27.28 -0.35 6.04
CA ILE A 234 -28.47 0.33 6.56
C ILE A 234 -28.61 1.68 5.86
N GLY A 235 -29.78 1.93 5.28
CA GLY A 235 -30.16 3.21 4.69
C GLY A 235 -30.98 4.06 5.65
N TYR A 236 -30.80 5.38 5.57
CA TYR A 236 -31.62 6.35 6.29
C TYR A 236 -32.36 7.25 5.30
N PRO A 237 -33.69 7.42 5.42
CA PRO A 237 -34.43 8.25 4.50
C PRO A 237 -34.11 9.74 4.69
N PRO A 238 -34.39 10.58 3.68
CA PRO A 238 -34.32 12.03 3.83
C PRO A 238 -35.24 12.54 4.95
N CYS A 239 -34.92 13.71 5.50
CA CYS A 239 -35.72 14.33 6.55
C CYS A 239 -37.17 14.61 6.09
N SER A 240 -38.14 13.93 6.72
CA SER A 240 -39.58 14.11 6.44
C SER A 240 -40.34 14.81 7.58
N SER A 241 -39.74 14.95 8.77
CA SER A 241 -40.48 15.33 9.99
C SER A 241 -40.91 16.81 10.04
N THR A 242 -42.16 17.03 10.48
CA THR A 242 -42.74 18.35 10.77
C THR A 242 -42.54 18.83 12.22
N THR A 243 -42.06 17.96 13.12
CA THR A 243 -41.85 18.24 14.54
C THR A 243 -40.50 18.92 14.81
N SER A 244 -40.51 20.03 15.54
CA SER A 244 -39.38 20.96 15.67
C SER A 244 -38.08 20.37 16.26
N GLN A 245 -38.17 19.45 17.23
CA GLN A 245 -36.98 18.82 17.85
C GLN A 245 -36.32 17.78 16.94
N GLN A 246 -37.10 16.89 16.32
CA GLN A 246 -36.58 15.91 15.36
C GLN A 246 -36.02 16.61 14.12
N GLN A 247 -36.64 17.70 13.71
CA GLN A 247 -36.18 18.50 12.58
C GLN A 247 -34.78 19.09 12.80
N HIS A 248 -34.42 19.50 14.03
CA HIS A 248 -33.07 20.02 14.29
C HIS A 248 -31.99 18.94 14.19
N HIS A 249 -32.23 17.77 14.78
CA HIS A 249 -31.29 16.65 14.70
C HIS A 249 -31.16 16.14 13.26
N CYS A 250 -32.28 15.97 12.56
CA CYS A 250 -32.33 15.55 11.17
C CYS A 250 -31.61 16.55 10.25
N LYS A 251 -31.84 17.86 10.40
CA LYS A 251 -31.13 18.90 9.63
C LYS A 251 -29.62 18.87 9.84
N ARG A 252 -29.16 18.58 11.06
CA ARG A 252 -27.72 18.49 11.36
C ARG A 252 -27.08 17.30 10.66
N LEU A 253 -27.74 16.14 10.66
CA LEU A 253 -27.22 14.92 10.04
C LEU A 253 -27.47 14.85 8.52
N GLY A 254 -28.52 15.50 8.04
CA GLY A 254 -28.98 15.46 6.64
C GLY A 254 -29.94 14.30 6.31
N PHE A 255 -30.29 13.46 7.28
CA PHE A 255 -31.20 12.31 7.12
C PHE A 255 -31.87 11.94 8.44
N ASP A 256 -32.95 11.16 8.35
CA ASP A 256 -33.77 10.74 9.48
C ASP A 256 -33.28 9.40 10.05
N THR A 257 -32.74 9.44 11.27
CA THR A 257 -32.22 8.26 11.98
C THR A 257 -33.30 7.44 12.67
N THR A 258 -34.55 7.91 12.69
CA THR A 258 -35.66 7.23 13.39
C THR A 258 -36.28 6.09 12.59
N GLN A 259 -36.03 6.04 11.28
CA GLN A 259 -36.58 5.03 10.37
C GLN A 259 -35.46 4.36 9.56
N PRO A 260 -34.55 3.59 10.19
CA PRO A 260 -33.52 2.86 9.46
C PRO A 260 -34.16 1.77 8.58
N ILE A 261 -33.64 1.64 7.37
CA ILE A 261 -34.05 0.62 6.40
C ILE A 261 -32.88 -0.33 6.21
N GLN A 262 -33.06 -1.61 6.56
CA GLN A 262 -32.07 -2.64 6.25
C GLN A 262 -32.06 -2.87 4.74
N LEU A 263 -30.96 -2.53 4.07
CA LEU A 263 -30.83 -2.67 2.62
C LEU A 263 -30.23 -4.02 2.24
N HIS A 264 -29.15 -4.42 2.91
CA HIS A 264 -28.44 -5.65 2.56
C HIS A 264 -27.61 -6.20 3.71
N ASN A 265 -27.32 -7.50 3.69
CA ASN A 265 -26.40 -8.16 4.61
C ASN A 265 -25.45 -9.04 3.80
N VAL A 266 -24.16 -8.75 3.84
CA VAL A 266 -23.12 -9.50 3.13
C VAL A 266 -22.27 -10.24 4.15
N GLN A 267 -21.97 -11.51 3.85
CA GLN A 267 -20.95 -12.28 4.55
C GLN A 267 -19.85 -12.61 3.55
N PHE A 268 -18.61 -12.28 3.88
CA PHE A 268 -17.42 -12.62 3.12
C PHE A 268 -16.86 -13.92 3.67
N GLN A 269 -16.71 -14.91 2.80
CA GLN A 269 -15.96 -16.11 3.14
C GLN A 269 -14.49 -15.81 2.86
N VAL A 270 -13.68 -15.75 3.92
CA VAL A 270 -12.23 -15.84 3.76
C VAL A 270 -11.94 -17.29 3.37
N PRO A 271 -11.18 -17.56 2.29
CA PRO A 271 -10.86 -18.92 1.89
C PRO A 271 -10.30 -19.72 3.07
N GLN A 272 -10.82 -20.93 3.33
CA GLN A 272 -10.42 -21.77 4.47
C GLN A 272 -8.95 -22.17 4.46
N GLU A 273 -8.27 -22.09 3.31
CA GLU A 273 -6.83 -22.40 3.18
C GLU A 273 -5.92 -21.62 4.13
N TYR A 274 -6.41 -20.52 4.72
CA TYR A 274 -5.68 -19.72 5.70
C TYR A 274 -5.95 -20.12 7.16
N GLU A 275 -7.12 -20.69 7.48
CA GLU A 275 -7.48 -21.08 8.87
C GLU A 275 -6.72 -22.36 9.30
N ASP A 276 -6.52 -23.31 8.39
CA ASP A 276 -5.83 -24.58 8.68
C ASP A 276 -4.32 -24.44 8.95
N LYS A 277 -3.71 -23.31 8.60
CA LYS A 277 -2.27 -23.06 8.84
C LYS A 277 -1.98 -22.64 10.27
N GLU A 278 -2.85 -21.82 10.87
CA GLU A 278 -2.65 -21.33 12.24
C GLU A 278 -2.91 -22.42 13.28
N GLU A 279 -3.92 -23.28 13.09
CA GLU A 279 -4.17 -24.39 14.03
C GLU A 279 -3.00 -25.39 14.09
N LYS A 280 -2.19 -25.51 13.02
CA LYS A 280 -1.00 -26.34 13.02
C LYS A 280 0.19 -25.70 13.72
N GLU A 281 0.41 -24.41 13.55
CA GLU A 281 1.51 -23.70 14.20
C GLU A 281 1.30 -23.58 15.73
N GLU A 282 0.06 -23.50 16.19
CA GLU A 282 -0.27 -23.48 17.63
C GLU A 282 -0.19 -24.87 18.30
N GLN A 283 -0.26 -25.98 17.54
CA GLN A 283 -0.08 -27.34 18.06
C GLN A 283 1.38 -27.81 18.08
N ASP A 284 2.24 -27.22 17.24
CA ASP A 284 3.67 -27.56 17.15
C ASP A 284 4.57 -26.64 18.02
N SER A 285 3.97 -25.70 18.78
CA SER A 285 4.65 -24.77 19.71
C SER A 285 4.43 -25.15 21.18
#